data_AF-A0A1D3NG02-F1
#
_entry.id   AF-A0A1D3NG02-F1
#
_cell.length_a   1.000
_cell.length_b   1.000
_cell.length_c   1.000
_cell.angle_alpha   90.00
_cell.angle_beta   90.00
_cell.angle_gamma   90.00
#
_symmetry.space_group_name_H-M   'P 1'
#
loop_
_entity.id
_entity.type
_entity.pdbx_description
1 polymer ?
#
loop_
_entity_poly.entity_id
_entity_poly.type
_entity_poly.pdbx_seq_one_letter_code
_entity_poly.pdbx_strand_id
1 'polypeptide(L)'
;MSIVNKKIIFFGDFGIDDAVALIYANKTCKLDIIGIVAEYGNVSREIVTENVYFLERYYATEVKIIEGAARPMTAEEPLFFPEIHGDHGLGPIIPPDMRICKRENFCELIKLIEPCPEDIIIVATGRLTTLATLFLLYPNVMDKVCSYYIMGGAFLFPGNVTPVSEANFYGDPIAANIVMKYAKNATIYPLNVTQGALITPEMVDIINKEGTGQAKLIKPMIDFYYENFYKKEYPGIAGSPIHDLLPFISFINDDIFEYKKSAVWISTTNDVTRGQSVADFRKIAEPTTFDNRPIQKIAVGFNYPAFKEEFMRTILKPDCP
;
A
#
# COMPACT_ATOMS: atom_id res chain seq x y z
N MET A 1 6.77 4.05 -20.14
CA MET A 1 7.21 2.68 -20.48
C MET A 1 5.97 1.81 -20.47
N SER A 2 5.78 0.88 -21.41
CA SER A 2 4.59 0.00 -21.40
C SER A 2 4.58 -0.84 -20.12
N ILE A 3 3.46 -0.83 -19.41
CA ILE A 3 3.27 -1.53 -18.12
C ILE A 3 2.69 -2.94 -18.31
N VAL A 4 2.29 -3.26 -19.55
CA VAL A 4 1.86 -4.59 -19.95
C VAL A 4 3.02 -5.57 -19.69
N ASN A 5 2.75 -6.61 -18.90
CA ASN A 5 3.66 -7.70 -18.49
C ASN A 5 4.68 -7.37 -17.38
N LYS A 6 4.51 -6.29 -16.61
CA LYS A 6 5.32 -6.09 -15.38
C LYS A 6 4.81 -7.02 -14.27
N LYS A 7 5.74 -7.73 -13.63
CA LYS A 7 5.45 -8.66 -12.53
C LYS A 7 5.44 -7.91 -11.21
N ILE A 8 4.31 -7.91 -10.54
CA ILE A 8 4.11 -7.20 -9.28
C ILE A 8 4.09 -8.20 -8.12
N ILE A 9 4.82 -7.87 -7.07
CA ILE A 9 4.65 -8.49 -5.76
C ILE A 9 4.05 -7.43 -4.84
N PHE A 10 2.86 -7.71 -4.31
CA PHE A 10 2.11 -6.77 -3.49
C PHE A 10 2.28 -7.08 -2.00
N PHE A 11 2.91 -6.19 -1.25
CA PHE A 11 3.14 -6.27 0.18
C PHE A 11 2.12 -5.38 0.88
N GLY A 12 1.30 -5.94 1.75
CA GLY A 12 0.23 -5.19 2.41
C GLY A 12 -0.30 -5.89 3.65
N ASP A 13 -1.01 -5.12 4.46
CA ASP A 13 -1.72 -5.55 5.67
C ASP A 13 -3.24 -5.66 5.46
N PHE A 14 -3.66 -5.67 4.18
CA PHE A 14 -4.99 -6.02 3.66
C PHE A 14 -6.17 -5.54 4.51
N GLY A 15 -6.13 -4.25 4.84
CA GLY A 15 -7.29 -3.50 5.29
C GLY A 15 -8.23 -3.16 4.14
N ILE A 16 -9.28 -2.39 4.45
CA ILE A 16 -10.28 -1.92 3.48
C ILE A 16 -9.66 -1.30 2.21
N ASP A 17 -8.69 -0.39 2.35
CA ASP A 17 -8.07 0.32 1.22
C ASP A 17 -7.09 -0.53 0.42
N ASP A 18 -6.29 -1.40 1.05
CA ASP A 18 -5.52 -2.45 0.36
C ASP A 18 -6.44 -3.38 -0.45
N ALA A 19 -7.57 -3.79 0.11
CA ALA A 19 -8.52 -4.68 -0.56
C ALA A 19 -9.11 -4.00 -1.80
N VAL A 20 -9.45 -2.70 -1.69
CA VAL A 20 -9.90 -1.89 -2.83
C VAL A 20 -8.78 -1.74 -3.87
N ALA A 21 -7.52 -1.59 -3.44
CA ALA A 21 -6.37 -1.53 -4.33
C ALA A 21 -6.17 -2.85 -5.10
N LEU A 22 -6.29 -4.01 -4.43
CA LEU A 22 -6.23 -5.32 -5.06
C LEU A 22 -7.38 -5.53 -6.05
N ILE A 23 -8.62 -5.19 -5.67
CA ILE A 23 -9.78 -5.25 -6.58
C ILE A 23 -9.53 -4.39 -7.82
N TYR A 24 -9.07 -3.14 -7.62
CA TYR A 24 -8.74 -2.24 -8.72
C TYR A 24 -7.67 -2.83 -9.63
N ALA A 25 -6.57 -3.32 -9.06
CA ALA A 25 -5.45 -3.89 -9.80
C ALA A 25 -5.91 -5.08 -10.66
N ASN A 26 -6.70 -5.99 -10.08
CA ASN A 26 -7.27 -7.12 -10.78
C ASN A 26 -8.22 -6.67 -11.90
N LYS A 27 -9.03 -5.62 -11.72
CA LYS A 27 -9.90 -5.05 -12.77
C LYS A 27 -9.16 -4.37 -13.92
N THR A 28 -7.85 -4.10 -13.79
CA THR A 28 -7.09 -3.44 -14.87
C THR A 28 -6.85 -4.37 -16.07
N CYS A 29 -6.75 -5.69 -15.84
CA CYS A 29 -6.24 -6.70 -16.77
C CYS A 29 -4.86 -6.39 -17.38
N LYS A 30 -4.09 -5.49 -16.75
CA LYS A 30 -2.78 -5.03 -17.26
C LYS A 30 -1.64 -5.31 -16.31
N LEU A 31 -1.96 -5.64 -15.05
CA LEU A 31 -1.01 -5.87 -13.98
C LEU A 31 -0.94 -7.37 -13.70
N ASP A 32 0.27 -7.93 -13.77
CA ASP A 32 0.54 -9.33 -13.45
C ASP A 32 0.99 -9.42 -12.00
N ILE A 33 0.03 -9.52 -11.07
CA ILE A 33 0.34 -9.77 -9.65
C ILE A 33 0.72 -11.25 -9.56
N ILE A 34 1.98 -11.52 -9.25
CA ILE A 34 2.52 -12.89 -9.17
C ILE A 34 2.63 -13.39 -7.73
N GLY A 35 2.58 -12.46 -6.76
CA GLY A 35 2.62 -12.79 -5.35
C GLY A 35 2.06 -11.67 -4.48
N ILE A 36 1.50 -12.08 -3.35
CA ILE A 36 1.00 -11.21 -2.30
C ILE A 36 1.70 -11.59 -1.00
N VAL A 37 2.28 -10.60 -0.32
CA VAL A 37 2.90 -10.75 0.99
C VAL A 37 1.98 -10.13 2.03
N ALA A 38 1.39 -10.98 2.87
CA ALA A 38 0.51 -10.60 3.96
C ALA A 38 1.33 -10.22 5.20
N GLU A 39 1.20 -8.98 5.67
CA GLU A 39 1.93 -8.45 6.83
C GLU A 39 0.98 -8.03 7.95
N TYR A 40 1.53 -7.78 9.14
CA TYR A 40 0.77 -7.13 10.21
C TYR A 40 0.60 -5.63 9.94
N GLY A 41 -0.45 -5.03 10.52
CA GLY A 41 -0.63 -3.59 10.52
C GLY A 41 -2.02 -3.22 11.01
N ASN A 42 -2.97 -3.02 10.09
CA ASN A 42 -4.37 -2.75 10.39
C ASN A 42 -5.01 -3.86 11.24
N VAL A 43 -4.68 -5.12 10.94
CA VAL A 43 -5.04 -6.32 11.71
C VAL A 43 -3.82 -7.25 11.84
N SER A 44 -3.98 -8.38 12.53
CA SER A 44 -2.90 -9.37 12.67
C SER A 44 -2.59 -10.04 11.33
N ARG A 45 -1.33 -10.42 11.12
CA ARG A 45 -0.88 -11.10 9.89
C ARG A 45 -1.74 -12.34 9.56
N GLU A 46 -2.19 -13.07 10.58
CA GLU A 46 -3.10 -14.22 10.39
C GLU A 46 -4.42 -13.80 9.72
N ILE A 47 -5.07 -12.75 10.22
CA ILE A 47 -6.31 -12.21 9.64
C ILE A 47 -6.03 -11.67 8.23
N VAL A 48 -4.93 -10.95 8.04
CA VAL A 48 -4.50 -10.46 6.72
C VAL A 48 -4.35 -11.62 5.73
N THR A 49 -3.73 -12.72 6.15
CA THR A 49 -3.57 -13.91 5.31
C THR A 49 -4.93 -14.49 4.90
N GLU A 50 -5.88 -14.59 5.84
CA GLU A 50 -7.26 -14.99 5.55
C GLU A 50 -7.95 -14.03 4.57
N ASN A 51 -7.78 -12.71 4.75
CA ASN A 51 -8.33 -11.70 3.85
C ASN A 51 -7.81 -11.87 2.42
N VAL A 52 -6.50 -12.07 2.24
CA VAL A 52 -5.90 -12.26 0.92
C VAL A 52 -6.47 -13.50 0.22
N TYR A 53 -6.55 -14.65 0.92
CA TYR A 53 -7.17 -15.85 0.36
C TYR A 53 -8.65 -15.63 0.00
N PHE A 54 -9.37 -14.86 0.82
CA PHE A 54 -10.78 -14.56 0.59
C PHE A 54 -10.99 -13.67 -0.64
N LEU A 55 -10.10 -12.69 -0.84
CA LEU A 55 -10.13 -11.78 -1.98
C LEU A 55 -9.71 -12.49 -3.26
N GLU A 56 -8.64 -13.30 -3.22
CA GLU A 56 -8.12 -13.96 -4.40
C GLU A 56 -8.98 -15.12 -4.89
N ARG A 57 -9.85 -15.72 -4.05
CA ARG A 57 -10.75 -16.82 -4.48
C ARG A 57 -11.71 -16.44 -5.62
N TYR A 58 -11.89 -15.14 -5.88
CA TYR A 58 -12.73 -14.63 -6.97
C TYR A 58 -12.06 -14.73 -8.33
N TYR A 59 -10.75 -14.97 -8.37
CA TYR A 59 -9.99 -15.13 -9.60
C TYR A 59 -9.35 -16.52 -9.64
N ALA A 60 -9.21 -17.08 -10.84
CA ALA A 60 -8.44 -18.29 -11.07
C ALA A 60 -6.94 -17.97 -11.20
N THR A 61 -6.40 -17.16 -10.28
CA THR A 61 -5.01 -16.67 -10.32
C THR A 61 -4.06 -17.70 -9.72
N GLU A 62 -2.84 -17.79 -10.26
CA GLU A 62 -1.73 -18.57 -9.68
C GLU A 62 -0.94 -17.78 -8.62
N VAL A 63 -1.50 -16.68 -8.11
CA VAL A 63 -0.87 -15.77 -7.14
C VAL A 63 -0.35 -16.55 -5.93
N LYS A 64 0.93 -16.33 -5.61
CA LYS A 64 1.54 -16.88 -4.39
C LYS A 64 1.23 -16.00 -3.19
N ILE A 65 0.48 -16.52 -2.23
CA ILE A 65 0.23 -15.86 -0.95
C ILE A 65 1.33 -16.26 0.04
N ILE A 66 2.04 -15.28 0.57
CA ILE A 66 3.24 -15.45 1.39
C ILE A 66 3.01 -14.74 2.73
N GLU A 67 3.25 -15.44 3.84
CA GLU A 67 3.22 -14.81 5.16
C GLU A 67 4.50 -13.98 5.38
N GLY A 68 4.34 -12.66 5.51
CA GLY A 68 5.40 -11.72 5.82
C GLY A 68 5.64 -11.57 7.32
N ALA A 69 6.08 -10.38 7.74
CA ALA A 69 6.32 -10.05 9.13
C ALA A 69 5.03 -10.10 9.95
N ALA A 70 5.15 -10.62 11.18
CA ALA A 70 4.06 -10.60 12.16
C ALA A 70 4.22 -9.49 13.20
N ARG A 71 5.40 -8.86 13.28
CA ARG A 71 5.81 -7.90 14.31
C ARG A 71 6.84 -6.91 13.76
N PRO A 72 6.92 -5.68 14.30
CA PRO A 72 7.91 -4.68 13.88
C PRO A 72 9.35 -5.02 14.28
N MET A 73 10.32 -4.44 13.58
CA MET A 73 11.75 -4.46 13.94
C MET A 73 12.04 -3.75 15.27
N THR A 74 11.13 -2.90 15.75
CA THR A 74 11.21 -2.27 17.08
C THR A 74 10.96 -3.25 18.22
N ALA A 75 10.51 -4.49 17.92
CA ALA A 75 10.13 -5.52 18.87
C ALA A 75 8.94 -5.16 19.79
N GLU A 76 8.22 -4.08 19.47
CA GLU A 76 6.99 -3.70 20.16
C GLU A 76 5.84 -4.62 19.77
N GLU A 77 4.86 -4.78 20.65
CA GLU A 77 3.63 -5.50 20.30
C GLU A 77 2.82 -4.67 19.29
N PRO A 78 2.37 -5.26 18.16
CA PRO A 78 1.57 -4.56 17.17
C PRO A 78 0.29 -3.97 17.75
N LEU A 79 -0.02 -2.73 17.34
CA LEU A 79 -1.34 -2.13 17.53
C LEU A 79 -2.17 -2.38 16.26
N PHE A 80 -3.43 -2.75 16.46
CA PHE A 80 -4.42 -2.99 15.40
C PHE A 80 -5.54 -1.95 15.47
N PHE A 81 -6.26 -1.77 14.37
CA PHE A 81 -7.23 -0.67 14.20
C PHE A 81 -8.62 -1.17 13.74
N PRO A 82 -9.29 -2.05 14.49
CA PRO A 82 -10.61 -2.59 14.13
C PRO A 82 -11.71 -1.51 14.11
N GLU A 83 -11.55 -0.40 14.81
CA GLU A 83 -12.45 0.76 14.73
C GLU A 83 -12.43 1.43 13.36
N ILE A 84 -11.34 1.27 12.61
CA ILE A 84 -11.13 1.82 11.28
C ILE A 84 -11.48 0.77 10.22
N HIS A 85 -10.93 -0.45 10.35
CA HIS A 85 -11.00 -1.48 9.31
C HIS A 85 -11.96 -2.64 9.64
N GLY A 86 -12.59 -2.66 10.81
CA GLY A 86 -13.41 -3.78 11.29
C GLY A 86 -12.57 -4.90 11.92
N ASP A 87 -13.22 -5.78 12.70
CA ASP A 87 -12.55 -6.85 13.45
C ASP A 87 -11.76 -7.83 12.57
N HIS A 88 -12.18 -7.98 11.31
CA HIS A 88 -11.52 -8.81 10.30
C HIS A 88 -10.77 -7.98 9.24
N GLY A 89 -10.65 -6.66 9.39
CA GLY A 89 -9.94 -5.78 8.45
C GLY A 89 -10.69 -5.45 7.14
N LEU A 90 -11.84 -6.07 6.87
CA LEU A 90 -12.66 -5.86 5.66
C LEU A 90 -14.03 -5.22 5.98
N GLY A 91 -14.04 -4.29 6.93
CA GLY A 91 -15.26 -3.64 7.43
C GLY A 91 -16.20 -4.66 8.08
N PRO A 92 -17.47 -4.76 7.64
CA PRO A 92 -18.44 -5.69 8.21
C PRO A 92 -18.34 -7.10 7.59
N ILE A 93 -17.45 -7.30 6.62
CA ILE A 93 -17.28 -8.60 5.95
C ILE A 93 -16.51 -9.53 6.87
N ILE A 94 -17.08 -10.71 7.10
CA ILE A 94 -16.43 -11.81 7.80
C ILE A 94 -16.07 -12.86 6.74
N PRO A 95 -14.78 -13.06 6.43
CA PRO A 95 -14.35 -14.17 5.58
C PRO A 95 -14.86 -15.52 6.15
N PRO A 96 -15.30 -16.46 5.30
CA PRO A 96 -15.65 -17.79 5.78
C PRO A 96 -14.40 -18.51 6.31
N ASP A 97 -14.59 -19.49 7.18
CA ASP A 97 -13.50 -20.37 7.62
C ASP A 97 -12.95 -21.16 6.41
N MET A 98 -11.75 -20.77 5.97
CA MET A 98 -11.07 -21.37 4.81
C MET A 98 -10.05 -22.43 5.20
N ARG A 99 -9.94 -22.81 6.49
CA ARG A 99 -8.93 -23.78 6.99
C ARG A 99 -7.54 -23.55 6.41
N ILE A 100 -7.04 -22.33 6.53
CA ILE A 100 -5.70 -21.97 6.07
C ILE A 100 -4.68 -22.48 7.10
N CYS A 101 -3.82 -23.40 6.70
CA CYS A 101 -2.69 -23.80 7.54
C CYS A 101 -1.69 -22.65 7.59
N LYS A 102 -1.24 -22.28 8.80
CA LYS A 102 -0.11 -21.36 8.97
C LYS A 102 1.11 -21.87 8.18
N ARG A 103 1.76 -20.98 7.43
CA ARG A 103 2.92 -21.33 6.60
C ARG A 103 4.08 -20.40 6.91
N GLU A 104 5.22 -20.97 7.28
CA GLU A 104 6.50 -20.26 7.27
C GLU A 104 7.08 -20.28 5.85
N ASN A 105 6.35 -19.70 4.88
CA ASN A 105 6.71 -19.77 3.46
C ASN A 105 7.46 -18.55 2.94
N PHE A 106 8.04 -17.73 3.82
CA PHE A 106 8.82 -16.53 3.45
C PHE A 106 9.89 -16.81 2.38
N CYS A 107 10.54 -17.98 2.40
CA CYS A 107 11.55 -18.35 1.41
C CYS A 107 10.99 -18.52 -0.03
N GLU A 108 9.67 -18.66 -0.20
CA GLU A 108 9.02 -18.65 -1.52
C GLU A 108 9.15 -17.28 -2.19
N LEU A 109 9.23 -16.19 -1.41
CA LEU A 109 9.44 -14.83 -1.92
C LEU A 109 10.79 -14.71 -2.64
N ILE A 110 11.83 -15.34 -2.09
CA ILE A 110 13.16 -15.38 -2.72
C ILE A 110 13.10 -16.11 -4.06
N LYS A 111 12.41 -17.26 -4.11
CA LYS A 111 12.22 -18.03 -5.34
C LYS A 111 11.34 -17.31 -6.37
N LEU A 112 10.48 -16.41 -5.92
CA LEU A 112 9.67 -15.57 -6.80
C LEU A 112 10.51 -14.47 -7.44
N ILE A 113 11.45 -13.89 -6.68
CA ILE A 113 12.32 -12.80 -7.14
C ILE A 113 13.50 -13.29 -7.97
N GLU A 114 14.14 -14.39 -7.57
CA GLU A 114 15.40 -14.86 -8.15
C GLU A 114 15.40 -15.17 -9.66
N PRO A 115 14.38 -15.84 -10.24
CA PRO A 115 14.40 -16.31 -11.61
C PRO A 115 14.07 -15.24 -12.65
N CYS A 116 13.59 -14.07 -12.24
CA CYS A 116 13.12 -13.02 -13.15
C CYS A 116 14.11 -11.85 -13.17
N PRO A 117 15.14 -11.88 -14.03
CA PRO A 117 16.11 -10.79 -14.14
C PRO A 117 15.53 -9.51 -14.78
N GLU A 118 14.33 -9.55 -15.35
CA GLU A 118 13.69 -8.39 -15.95
C GLU A 118 12.25 -8.25 -15.42
N ASP A 119 11.96 -7.08 -14.84
CA ASP A 119 10.63 -6.51 -14.58
C ASP A 119 9.87 -6.88 -13.29
N ILE A 120 10.55 -7.22 -12.19
CA ILE A 120 9.89 -7.29 -10.87
C ILE A 120 9.72 -5.90 -10.26
N ILE A 121 8.49 -5.60 -9.87
CA ILE A 121 8.10 -4.40 -9.14
C ILE A 121 7.54 -4.83 -7.79
N ILE A 122 7.99 -4.17 -6.72
CA ILE A 122 7.38 -4.33 -5.39
C ILE A 122 6.48 -3.13 -5.14
N VAL A 123 5.20 -3.40 -4.86
CA VAL A 123 4.27 -2.42 -4.33
C VAL A 123 4.11 -2.71 -2.84
N ALA A 124 4.36 -1.74 -1.97
CA ALA A 124 4.26 -1.90 -0.53
C ALA A 124 3.35 -0.84 0.07
N THR A 125 2.26 -1.27 0.70
CA THR A 125 1.22 -0.41 1.27
C THR A 125 1.02 -0.58 2.77
N GLY A 126 1.63 -1.61 3.36
CA GLY A 126 1.66 -1.83 4.81
C GLY A 126 2.97 -1.40 5.47
N ARG A 127 3.20 -1.94 6.68
CA ARG A 127 4.47 -1.75 7.39
C ARG A 127 5.62 -2.35 6.59
N LEU A 128 6.75 -1.65 6.49
CA LEU A 128 7.85 -2.02 5.59
C LEU A 128 8.78 -3.12 6.14
N THR A 129 8.34 -3.86 7.15
CA THR A 129 9.17 -4.79 7.93
C THR A 129 9.68 -5.97 7.10
N THR A 130 8.83 -6.60 6.30
CA THR A 130 9.27 -7.69 5.40
C THR A 130 10.25 -7.18 4.36
N LEU A 131 9.96 -6.03 3.76
CA LEU A 131 10.81 -5.43 2.74
C LEU A 131 12.19 -5.05 3.31
N ALA A 132 12.24 -4.43 4.49
CA ALA A 132 13.50 -4.15 5.19
C ALA A 132 14.27 -5.43 5.52
N THR A 133 13.57 -6.49 5.93
CA THR A 133 14.20 -7.80 6.19
C THR A 133 14.88 -8.36 4.94
N LEU A 134 14.25 -8.24 3.77
CA LEU A 134 14.86 -8.65 2.50
C LEU A 134 16.12 -7.84 2.16
N PHE A 135 16.12 -6.52 2.36
CA PHE A 135 17.32 -5.70 2.15
C PHE A 135 18.48 -6.11 3.05
N LEU A 136 18.20 -6.49 4.30
CA LEU A 136 19.23 -6.89 5.27
C LEU A 136 19.76 -8.30 5.02
N LEU A 137 18.89 -9.26 4.72
CA LEU A 137 19.26 -10.67 4.65
C LEU A 137 19.58 -11.14 3.22
N TYR A 138 18.97 -10.53 2.21
CA TYR A 138 19.06 -10.95 0.80
C TYR A 138 19.39 -9.80 -0.16
N PRO A 139 20.45 -9.00 0.08
CA PRO A 139 20.77 -7.83 -0.75
C PRO A 139 20.97 -8.17 -2.23
N ASN A 140 21.58 -9.32 -2.56
CA ASN A 140 21.77 -9.77 -3.94
C ASN A 140 20.45 -10.11 -4.65
N VAL A 141 19.43 -10.53 -3.91
CA VAL A 141 18.09 -10.78 -4.45
C VAL A 141 17.40 -9.44 -4.71
N MET A 142 17.56 -8.48 -3.79
CA MET A 142 16.97 -7.15 -3.91
C MET A 142 17.58 -6.31 -5.04
N ASP A 143 18.83 -6.56 -5.44
CA ASP A 143 19.43 -5.94 -6.63
C ASP A 143 18.71 -6.33 -7.94
N LYS A 144 17.88 -7.38 -7.95
CA LYS A 144 17.07 -7.80 -9.11
C LYS A 144 15.71 -7.07 -9.19
N VAL A 145 15.27 -6.42 -8.12
CA VAL A 145 13.98 -5.70 -8.10
C VAL A 145 14.16 -4.35 -8.81
N CYS A 146 13.33 -4.08 -9.83
CA CYS A 146 13.49 -2.93 -10.71
C CYS A 146 13.05 -1.61 -10.08
N SER A 147 11.98 -1.63 -9.30
CA SER A 147 11.38 -0.44 -8.72
C SER A 147 10.50 -0.78 -7.53
N TYR A 148 10.32 0.20 -6.66
CA TYR A 148 9.49 0.11 -5.47
C TYR A 148 8.43 1.21 -5.51
N TYR A 149 7.18 0.86 -5.22
CA TYR A 149 6.07 1.80 -5.13
C TYR A 149 5.51 1.70 -3.72
N ILE A 150 5.69 2.75 -2.93
CA ILE A 150 5.51 2.70 -1.49
C ILE A 150 4.41 3.69 -1.11
N MET A 151 3.31 3.22 -0.52
CA MET A 151 2.41 4.11 0.23
C MET A 151 3.03 4.34 1.61
N GLY A 152 3.21 5.60 1.99
CA GLY A 152 3.64 5.94 3.34
C GLY A 152 4.32 7.29 3.46
N GLY A 153 4.42 7.75 4.70
CA GLY A 153 5.01 9.04 5.05
C GLY A 153 4.08 10.24 4.82
N ALA A 154 4.52 11.38 5.32
CA ALA A 154 3.86 12.68 5.18
C ALA A 154 4.94 13.76 4.99
N PHE A 155 4.90 14.48 3.86
CA PHE A 155 5.90 15.49 3.54
C PHE A 155 5.27 16.88 3.49
N LEU A 156 5.70 17.77 4.38
CA LEU A 156 5.13 19.12 4.53
C LEU A 156 3.60 19.09 4.76
N PHE A 157 3.11 18.03 5.41
CA PHE A 157 1.71 17.72 5.60
C PHE A 157 1.52 17.00 6.95
N PRO A 158 0.37 17.15 7.63
CA PRO A 158 0.13 16.46 8.89
C PRO A 158 0.16 14.94 8.75
N GLY A 159 0.60 14.26 9.82
CA GLY A 159 0.43 12.82 9.95
C GLY A 159 -1.00 12.41 10.31
N ASN A 160 -1.29 11.11 10.24
CA ASN A 160 -2.59 10.52 10.62
C ASN A 160 -2.55 9.71 11.93
N VAL A 161 -1.35 9.39 12.46
CA VAL A 161 -1.18 8.76 13.78
C VAL A 161 -0.68 9.79 14.81
N THR A 162 0.33 10.57 14.43
CA THR A 162 0.79 11.73 15.20
C THR A 162 0.69 12.96 14.30
N PRO A 163 0.86 14.18 14.84
CA PRO A 163 0.86 15.38 14.01
C PRO A 163 1.89 15.37 12.87
N VAL A 164 2.94 14.53 12.95
CA VAL A 164 4.05 14.52 11.98
C VAL A 164 4.28 13.18 11.29
N SER A 165 3.54 12.12 11.67
CA SER A 165 3.84 10.76 11.21
C SER A 165 2.62 10.04 10.65
N GLU A 166 2.86 9.41 9.51
CA GLU A 166 1.94 8.51 8.84
C GLU A 166 2.03 7.09 9.45
N ALA A 167 0.91 6.37 9.47
CA ALA A 167 0.75 5.08 10.14
C ALA A 167 1.82 4.04 9.78
N ASN A 168 2.09 3.81 8.50
CA ASN A 168 3.04 2.81 8.02
C ASN A 168 4.46 3.10 8.48
N PHE A 169 4.89 4.36 8.35
CA PHE A 169 6.22 4.76 8.79
C PHE A 169 6.33 4.88 10.31
N TYR A 170 5.24 5.19 11.01
CA TYR A 170 5.18 5.23 12.47
C TYR A 170 5.22 3.83 13.11
N GLY A 171 4.56 2.86 12.48
CA GLY A 171 4.41 1.51 13.00
C GLY A 171 5.71 0.70 12.99
N ASP A 172 6.60 0.95 12.04
CA ASP A 172 7.97 0.42 12.06
C ASP A 172 8.96 1.42 11.45
N PRO A 173 9.37 2.44 12.22
CA PRO A 173 10.24 3.50 11.70
C PRO A 173 11.65 2.97 11.39
N ILE A 174 12.08 1.91 12.05
CA ILE A 174 13.37 1.26 11.80
C ILE A 174 13.35 0.63 10.41
N ALA A 175 12.32 -0.18 10.11
CA ALA A 175 12.16 -0.77 8.80
C ALA A 175 12.01 0.28 7.70
N ALA A 176 11.18 1.30 7.92
CA ALA A 176 11.01 2.39 6.96
C ALA A 176 12.34 3.11 6.66
N ASN A 177 13.15 3.42 7.68
CA ASN A 177 14.47 4.03 7.49
C ASN A 177 15.45 3.13 6.72
N ILE A 178 15.40 1.81 6.94
CA ILE A 178 16.20 0.82 6.20
C ILE A 178 15.78 0.80 4.73
N VAL A 179 14.48 0.74 4.44
CA VAL A 179 13.99 0.74 3.05
C VAL A 179 14.40 2.03 2.34
N MET A 180 14.22 3.20 2.95
CA MET A 180 14.66 4.47 2.34
C MET A 180 16.17 4.54 2.12
N LYS A 181 16.97 3.81 2.93
CA LYS A 181 18.41 3.74 2.77
C LYS A 181 18.87 2.85 1.61
N TYR A 182 18.17 1.75 1.33
CA TYR A 182 18.64 0.73 0.38
C TYR A 182 17.80 0.60 -0.90
N ALA A 183 16.52 1.00 -0.89
CA ALA A 183 15.67 0.92 -2.06
C ALA A 183 16.10 1.94 -3.13
N LYS A 184 16.67 1.43 -4.21
CA LYS A 184 16.95 2.21 -5.42
C LYS A 184 15.68 2.30 -6.26
N ASN A 185 15.45 3.41 -6.94
CA ASN A 185 14.28 3.60 -7.81
C ASN A 185 12.93 3.43 -7.08
N ALA A 186 12.81 4.01 -5.88
CA ALA A 186 11.58 4.03 -5.12
C ALA A 186 10.73 5.27 -5.43
N THR A 187 9.42 5.05 -5.62
CA THR A 187 8.40 6.09 -5.70
C THR A 187 7.52 6.03 -4.45
N ILE A 188 7.36 7.16 -3.77
CA ILE A 188 6.61 7.27 -2.52
C ILE A 188 5.31 8.02 -2.77
N TYR A 189 4.21 7.47 -2.25
CA TYR A 189 2.85 8.00 -2.26
C TYR A 189 2.43 8.35 -0.82
N PRO A 190 2.78 9.55 -0.34
CA PRO A 190 2.54 9.98 1.03
C PRO A 190 1.13 10.57 1.26
N LEU A 191 0.79 10.85 2.53
CA LEU A 191 -0.49 11.48 2.94
C LEU A 191 -0.81 12.78 2.19
N ASN A 192 0.19 13.59 1.86
CA ASN A 192 -0.02 14.84 1.13
C ASN A 192 -0.67 14.66 -0.26
N VAL A 193 -0.66 13.45 -0.83
CA VAL A 193 -1.45 13.12 -2.03
C VAL A 193 -2.57 12.11 -1.74
N THR A 194 -2.31 11.10 -0.89
CA THR A 194 -3.28 10.02 -0.65
C THR A 194 -4.53 10.49 0.10
N GLN A 195 -4.41 11.53 0.95
CA GLN A 195 -5.57 12.13 1.61
C GLN A 195 -6.60 12.70 0.62
N GLY A 196 -6.18 13.06 -0.59
CA GLY A 196 -7.06 13.57 -1.65
C GLY A 196 -7.76 12.49 -2.47
N ALA A 197 -7.37 11.22 -2.35
CA ALA A 197 -7.87 10.10 -3.15
C ALA A 197 -9.24 9.60 -2.66
N LEU A 198 -10.23 10.48 -2.64
CA LEU A 198 -11.53 10.22 -2.03
C LEU A 198 -12.41 9.34 -2.92
N ILE A 199 -12.96 8.27 -2.35
CA ILE A 199 -14.14 7.59 -2.90
C ILE A 199 -15.37 8.08 -2.13
N THR A 200 -16.32 8.67 -2.85
CA THR A 200 -17.54 9.24 -2.25
C THR A 200 -18.65 8.18 -2.11
N PRO A 201 -19.61 8.35 -1.20
CA PRO A 201 -20.78 7.48 -1.11
C PRO A 201 -21.54 7.33 -2.44
N GLU A 202 -21.64 8.40 -3.23
CA GLU A 202 -22.24 8.38 -4.57
C GLU A 202 -21.50 7.42 -5.52
N MET A 203 -20.17 7.47 -5.53
CA MET A 203 -19.35 6.55 -6.33
C MET A 203 -19.57 5.11 -5.89
N VAL A 204 -19.63 4.86 -4.58
CA VAL A 204 -19.90 3.54 -4.00
C VAL A 204 -21.27 3.00 -4.43
N ASP A 205 -22.30 3.84 -4.43
CA ASP A 205 -23.65 3.45 -4.84
C ASP A 205 -23.71 3.09 -6.33
N ILE A 206 -22.98 3.83 -7.18
CA ILE A 206 -22.84 3.50 -8.61
C ILE A 206 -22.12 2.15 -8.76
N ILE A 207 -21.00 1.93 -8.07
CA ILE A 207 -20.27 0.65 -8.10
C ILE A 207 -21.16 -0.50 -7.64
N ASN A 208 -21.94 -0.30 -6.59
CA ASN A 208 -22.85 -1.31 -6.10
C ASN A 208 -24.01 -1.60 -7.06
N LYS A 209 -24.45 -0.63 -7.85
CA LYS A 209 -25.49 -0.84 -8.86
C LYS A 209 -24.94 -1.51 -10.12
N GLU A 210 -23.83 -1.01 -10.64
CA GLU A 210 -23.35 -1.29 -12.00
C GLU A 210 -22.13 -2.22 -12.04
N GLY A 211 -21.31 -2.21 -10.99
CA GLY A 211 -20.12 -3.05 -10.88
C GLY A 211 -20.45 -4.54 -10.82
N THR A 212 -19.46 -5.38 -11.13
CA THR A 212 -19.60 -6.85 -11.22
C THR A 212 -18.53 -7.55 -10.40
N GLY A 213 -18.80 -8.81 -10.04
CA GLY A 213 -17.86 -9.66 -9.32
C GLY A 213 -17.41 -9.04 -8.00
N GLN A 214 -16.10 -8.98 -7.81
CA GLN A 214 -15.49 -8.52 -6.57
C GLN A 214 -15.73 -7.02 -6.29
N ALA A 215 -16.05 -6.21 -7.31
CA ALA A 215 -16.37 -4.79 -7.12
C ALA A 215 -17.58 -4.57 -6.19
N LYS A 216 -18.48 -5.56 -6.06
CA LYS A 216 -19.61 -5.51 -5.12
C LYS A 216 -19.17 -5.52 -3.65
N LEU A 217 -17.96 -6.02 -3.34
CA LEU A 217 -17.42 -6.00 -1.98
C LEU A 217 -17.06 -4.57 -1.53
N ILE A 218 -16.83 -3.65 -2.46
CA ILE A 218 -16.42 -2.28 -2.15
C ILE A 218 -17.46 -1.55 -1.31
N LYS A 219 -18.76 -1.74 -1.58
CA LYS A 219 -19.81 -1.03 -0.85
C LYS A 219 -19.78 -1.28 0.66
N PRO A 220 -19.95 -2.52 1.14
CA PRO A 220 -19.94 -2.76 2.58
C PRO A 220 -18.63 -2.31 3.25
N MET A 221 -17.48 -2.44 2.57
CA MET A 221 -16.20 -1.99 3.11
C MET A 221 -16.13 -0.46 3.22
N ILE A 222 -16.40 0.28 2.14
CA ILE A 222 -16.28 1.75 2.14
C ILE A 222 -17.37 2.42 2.97
N ASP A 223 -18.61 1.89 2.97
CA ASP A 223 -19.68 2.41 3.82
C ASP A 223 -19.28 2.32 5.30
N PHE A 224 -18.69 1.19 5.72
CA PHE A 224 -18.15 1.04 7.08
C PHE A 224 -17.01 2.03 7.33
N TYR A 225 -16.04 2.09 6.44
CA TYR A 225 -14.85 2.94 6.59
C TYR A 225 -15.22 4.43 6.72
N TYR A 226 -16.17 4.87 5.90
CA TYR A 226 -16.67 6.24 5.89
C TYR A 226 -17.51 6.56 7.13
N GLU A 227 -18.55 5.77 7.41
CA GLU A 227 -19.51 6.06 8.47
C GLU A 227 -18.92 5.85 9.88
N ASN A 228 -17.99 4.89 10.04
CA ASN A 228 -17.44 4.58 11.36
C ASN A 228 -16.24 5.44 11.72
N PHE A 229 -15.43 5.87 10.75
CA PHE A 229 -14.19 6.61 11.00
C PHE A 229 -14.20 7.99 10.34
N TYR A 230 -14.04 8.08 9.00
CA TYR A 230 -13.72 9.36 8.36
C TYR A 230 -14.75 10.46 8.56
N LYS A 231 -16.05 10.14 8.46
CA LYS A 231 -17.12 11.11 8.65
C LYS A 231 -17.16 11.70 10.06
N LYS A 232 -16.73 10.92 11.07
CA LYS A 232 -16.69 11.34 12.48
C LYS A 232 -15.42 12.14 12.78
N GLU A 233 -14.28 11.64 12.35
CA GLU A 233 -12.96 12.23 12.64
C GLU A 233 -12.67 13.48 11.80
N TYR A 234 -13.21 13.56 10.57
CA TYR A 234 -12.98 14.68 9.65
C TYR A 234 -14.30 15.30 9.20
N PRO A 235 -14.89 16.21 10.01
CA PRO A 235 -16.14 16.87 9.68
C PRO A 235 -16.10 17.55 8.31
N GLY A 236 -17.04 17.18 7.43
CA GLY A 236 -17.15 17.74 6.08
C GLY A 236 -16.31 17.04 5.01
N ILE A 237 -15.58 15.96 5.33
CA ILE A 237 -14.94 15.13 4.32
C ILE A 237 -15.99 14.50 3.39
N ALA A 238 -15.71 14.50 2.08
CA ALA A 238 -16.69 14.10 1.06
C ALA A 238 -16.74 12.58 0.80
N GLY A 239 -15.81 11.82 1.36
CA GLY A 239 -15.64 10.39 1.14
C GLY A 239 -14.46 9.84 1.93
N SER A 240 -14.13 8.57 1.68
CA SER A 240 -12.97 7.92 2.31
C SER A 240 -11.76 8.00 1.38
N PRO A 241 -10.62 8.54 1.85
CA PRO A 241 -9.33 8.34 1.19
C PRO A 241 -9.03 6.85 1.02
N ILE A 242 -8.66 6.42 -0.20
CA ILE A 242 -8.14 5.07 -0.45
C ILE A 242 -6.65 5.20 -0.72
N HIS A 243 -5.88 5.07 0.35
CA HIS A 243 -4.48 5.44 0.31
C HIS A 243 -3.66 4.50 -0.59
N ASP A 244 -3.90 3.21 -0.42
CA ASP A 244 -3.12 2.11 -1.01
C ASP A 244 -3.40 1.90 -2.50
N LEU A 245 -4.46 2.53 -3.00
CA LEU A 245 -4.80 2.53 -4.43
C LEU A 245 -3.84 3.39 -5.26
N LEU A 246 -3.26 4.45 -4.70
CA LEU A 246 -2.47 5.40 -5.48
C LEU A 246 -1.20 4.81 -6.10
N PRO A 247 -0.42 3.95 -5.42
CA PRO A 247 0.62 3.16 -6.07
C PRO A 247 0.12 2.43 -7.33
N PHE A 248 -1.03 1.76 -7.26
CA PHE A 248 -1.57 0.99 -8.38
C PHE A 248 -2.12 1.86 -9.51
N ILE A 249 -2.83 2.94 -9.17
CA ILE A 249 -3.41 3.83 -10.20
C ILE A 249 -2.33 4.50 -11.04
N SER A 250 -1.15 4.74 -10.45
CA SER A 250 -0.01 5.31 -11.17
C SER A 250 0.49 4.44 -12.32
N PHE A 251 0.26 3.12 -12.26
CA PHE A 251 0.57 2.23 -13.37
C PHE A 251 -0.38 2.39 -14.56
N ILE A 252 -1.56 2.96 -14.34
CA ILE A 252 -2.55 3.17 -15.40
C ILE A 252 -2.50 4.61 -15.89
N ASN A 253 -2.28 5.56 -14.98
CA ASN A 253 -2.23 6.98 -15.26
C ASN A 253 -1.30 7.73 -14.27
N ASP A 254 -0.01 7.82 -14.60
CA ASP A 254 1.01 8.54 -13.79
C ASP A 254 0.81 10.07 -13.85
N ASP A 255 0.09 10.59 -14.87
CA ASP A 255 -0.16 12.02 -15.06
C ASP A 255 -1.11 12.62 -14.01
N ILE A 256 -1.73 11.77 -13.17
CA ILE A 256 -2.49 12.19 -11.99
C ILE A 256 -1.58 12.85 -10.94
N PHE A 257 -0.26 12.61 -11.00
CA PHE A 257 0.67 13.01 -9.98
C PHE A 257 1.70 14.04 -10.45
N GLU A 258 2.10 14.91 -9.53
CA GLU A 258 3.34 15.68 -9.65
C GLU A 258 4.37 15.15 -8.67
N TYR A 259 5.64 15.15 -9.07
CA TYR A 259 6.71 14.53 -8.29
C TYR A 259 7.87 15.47 -8.01
N LYS A 260 8.47 15.29 -6.83
CA LYS A 260 9.80 15.83 -6.49
C LYS A 260 10.77 14.70 -6.23
N LYS A 261 12.06 14.99 -6.34
CA LYS A 261 13.14 14.04 -6.07
C LYS A 261 13.92 14.51 -4.86
N SER A 262 14.10 13.64 -3.87
CA SER A 262 14.92 13.93 -2.68
C SER A 262 15.38 12.62 -2.04
N ALA A 263 16.47 12.66 -1.26
CA ALA A 263 16.78 11.59 -0.33
C ALA A 263 15.82 11.66 0.86
N VAL A 264 15.42 10.51 1.38
CA VAL A 264 14.47 10.42 2.50
C VAL A 264 15.14 9.83 3.74
N TRP A 265 14.92 10.49 4.87
CA TRP A 265 15.24 10.01 6.21
C TRP A 265 13.96 9.80 7.01
N ILE A 266 13.88 8.72 7.79
CA ILE A 266 12.79 8.47 8.72
C ILE A 266 13.32 8.59 10.15
N SER A 267 12.68 9.40 10.99
CA SER A 267 13.06 9.50 12.40
C SER A 267 12.75 8.18 13.13
N THR A 268 13.78 7.54 13.67
CA THR A 268 13.69 6.27 14.41
C THR A 268 13.73 6.49 15.92
N THR A 269 13.61 7.72 16.39
CA THR A 269 13.55 8.03 17.82
C THR A 269 12.22 7.57 18.40
N ASN A 270 12.18 7.40 19.73
CA ASN A 270 10.95 7.11 20.45
C ASN A 270 10.36 8.36 21.12
N ASP A 271 10.36 9.48 20.38
CA ASP A 271 9.80 10.76 20.81
C ASP A 271 8.67 11.22 19.86
N VAL A 272 8.24 12.48 19.99
CA VAL A 272 7.15 13.06 19.19
C VAL A 272 7.42 13.06 17.67
N THR A 273 8.67 12.87 17.24
CA THR A 273 9.06 12.80 15.83
C THR A 273 9.11 11.37 15.29
N ARG A 274 8.86 10.34 16.12
CA ARG A 274 8.88 8.93 15.71
C ARG A 274 8.14 8.73 14.38
N GLY A 275 8.80 8.14 13.38
CA GLY A 275 8.20 7.85 12.07
C GLY A 275 8.05 9.05 11.14
N GLN A 276 8.49 10.25 11.54
CA GLN A 276 8.46 11.43 10.69
C GLN A 276 9.34 11.22 9.47
N SER A 277 8.77 11.42 8.27
CA SER A 277 9.50 11.43 7.01
C SER A 277 10.08 12.81 6.70
N VAL A 278 11.39 12.85 6.49
CA VAL A 278 12.15 14.07 6.21
C VAL A 278 12.77 13.99 4.83
N ALA A 279 12.56 15.03 4.03
CA ALA A 279 13.17 15.22 2.71
C ALA A 279 13.53 16.69 2.52
N ASP A 280 14.57 16.95 1.72
CA ASP A 280 14.96 18.30 1.36
C ASP A 280 14.23 18.77 0.10
N PHE A 281 13.28 19.71 0.27
CA PHE A 281 12.52 20.32 -0.81
C PHE A 281 12.97 21.75 -1.15
N ARG A 282 14.06 22.23 -0.56
CA ARG A 282 14.60 23.56 -0.82
C ARG A 282 15.22 23.61 -2.22
N LYS A 283 15.17 24.77 -2.87
CA LYS A 283 15.83 25.01 -4.16
C LYS A 283 17.26 25.49 -3.92
N ILE A 284 18.16 24.58 -3.58
CA ILE A 284 19.57 24.85 -3.28
C ILE A 284 20.48 23.99 -4.17
N ALA A 285 21.76 24.38 -4.29
CA ALA A 285 22.72 23.71 -5.17
C ALA A 285 23.03 22.27 -4.74
N GLU A 286 23.23 22.05 -3.43
CA GLU A 286 23.59 20.76 -2.84
C GLU A 286 22.52 20.37 -1.81
N PRO A 287 21.44 19.69 -2.21
CA PRO A 287 20.42 19.23 -1.27
C PRO A 287 20.96 18.14 -0.34
N THR A 288 20.40 18.03 0.87
CA THR A 288 20.81 17.00 1.84
C THR A 288 20.53 15.60 1.30
N THR A 289 21.55 14.73 1.31
CA THR A 289 21.47 13.33 0.82
C THR A 289 21.41 12.28 1.93
N PHE A 290 21.50 12.70 3.21
CA PHE A 290 21.43 11.83 4.38
C PHE A 290 22.36 10.60 4.31
N ASP A 291 23.67 10.82 4.33
CA ASP A 291 24.69 9.77 4.14
C ASP A 291 24.73 9.19 2.73
N ASN A 292 24.53 10.03 1.69
CA ASN A 292 24.55 9.63 0.28
C ASN A 292 23.55 8.51 -0.07
N ARG A 293 22.36 8.55 0.53
CA ARG A 293 21.28 7.62 0.22
C ARG A 293 20.81 7.78 -1.22
N PRO A 294 20.18 6.74 -1.80
CA PRO A 294 19.46 6.86 -3.06
C PRO A 294 18.45 8.01 -3.02
N ILE A 295 18.20 8.62 -4.17
CA ILE A 295 17.18 9.64 -4.35
C ILE A 295 15.85 8.96 -4.70
N GLN A 296 14.80 9.26 -3.94
CA GLN A 296 13.44 8.76 -4.16
C GLN A 296 12.61 9.75 -4.99
N LYS A 297 11.65 9.24 -5.76
CA LYS A 297 10.58 10.03 -6.41
C LYS A 297 9.43 10.15 -5.41
N ILE A 298 9.03 11.35 -5.01
CA ILE A 298 8.01 11.59 -3.97
C ILE A 298 6.84 12.31 -4.62
N ALA A 299 5.63 11.75 -4.54
CA ALA A 299 4.43 12.41 -5.03
C ALA A 299 4.08 13.60 -4.13
N VAL A 300 3.89 14.78 -4.74
CA VAL A 300 3.62 16.05 -4.05
C VAL A 300 2.39 16.78 -4.57
N GLY A 301 1.93 16.44 -5.78
CA GLY A 301 0.70 16.96 -6.37
C GLY A 301 -0.22 15.82 -6.80
N PHE A 302 -1.53 16.10 -6.82
CA PHE A 302 -2.57 15.10 -7.07
C PHE A 302 -3.77 15.72 -7.80
N ASN A 303 -4.17 15.12 -8.92
CA ASN A 303 -5.31 15.55 -9.73
C ASN A 303 -6.55 14.67 -9.44
N TYR A 304 -7.41 15.13 -8.53
CA TYR A 304 -8.60 14.38 -8.13
C TYR A 304 -9.59 14.11 -9.27
N PRO A 305 -9.95 15.07 -10.16
CA PRO A 305 -10.81 14.77 -11.30
C PRO A 305 -10.30 13.62 -12.18
N ALA A 306 -9.00 13.62 -12.51
CA ALA A 306 -8.39 12.55 -13.31
C ALA A 306 -8.37 11.21 -12.56
N PHE A 307 -8.10 11.22 -11.24
CA PHE A 307 -8.22 10.04 -10.38
C PHE A 307 -9.64 9.46 -10.39
N LYS A 308 -10.66 10.30 -10.17
CA LYS A 308 -12.06 9.88 -10.12
C LYS A 308 -12.47 9.21 -11.43
N GLU A 309 -12.12 9.82 -12.56
CA GLU A 309 -12.40 9.26 -13.89
C GLU A 309 -11.71 7.91 -14.08
N GLU A 310 -10.41 7.81 -13.80
CA GLU A 310 -9.63 6.59 -13.96
C GLU A 310 -10.15 5.45 -13.07
N PHE A 311 -10.43 5.76 -11.80
CA PHE A 311 -10.95 4.81 -10.84
C PHE A 311 -12.31 4.26 -11.28
N MET A 312 -13.29 5.15 -11.54
CA MET A 312 -14.64 4.72 -11.93
C MET A 312 -14.63 3.95 -13.25
N ARG A 313 -13.85 4.41 -14.24
CA ARG A 313 -13.71 3.74 -15.54
C ARG A 313 -13.15 2.32 -15.41
N THR A 314 -12.22 2.10 -14.48
CA THR A 314 -11.58 0.79 -14.31
C THR A 314 -12.41 -0.13 -13.44
N ILE A 315 -12.93 0.35 -12.30
CA ILE A 315 -13.64 -0.51 -11.35
C ILE A 315 -14.96 -1.05 -11.89
N LEU A 316 -15.59 -0.32 -12.83
CA LEU A 316 -16.82 -0.72 -13.52
C LEU A 316 -16.60 -1.67 -14.71
N LYS A 317 -15.35 -2.01 -15.04
CA LYS A 317 -15.08 -3.02 -16.08
C LYS A 317 -15.58 -4.41 -15.65
N PRO A 318 -15.91 -5.28 -16.62
CA PRO A 318 -16.04 -6.71 -16.36
C PRO A 318 -14.78 -7.27 -15.70
N ASP A 319 -14.92 -8.37 -14.96
CA ASP A 319 -13.76 -9.11 -14.45
C ASP A 319 -12.86 -9.58 -15.60
N CYS A 320 -11.55 -9.65 -15.36
CA CYS A 320 -10.63 -10.21 -16.32
C CYS A 320 -10.94 -11.70 -16.53
N PRO A 321 -10.75 -12.20 -17.76
CA PRO A 321 -11.03 -13.59 -18.10
C PRO A 321 -10.14 -14.60 -17.36
#